data_AF-A0A8B6HFH3-F1
#
_entry.id   AF-A0A8B6HFH3-F1
#
_cell.length_a   1.000
_cell.length_b   1.000
_cell.length_c   1.000
_cell.angle_alpha   90.00
_cell.angle_beta   90.00
_cell.angle_gamma   90.00
#
_symmetry.space_group_name_H-M   'P 1'
#
loop_
_entity.id
_entity.type
_entity.pdbx_description
1 polymer ?
#
loop_
_entity_poly.entity_id
_entity_poly.type
_entity_poly.pdbx_seq_one_letter_code
_entity_poly.pdbx_strand_id
1 'polypeptide(L)'
;MLILSPFKIFCRSTDDTSMLLVLIINTTVLLIVTAQRNLGEYGKYGVATQNSLYNAPDGPDKTENAGKPENAVKPPISNNFTLQTCSHTDLNMEPAWWMFAFSFGIAYITDITIYYRESYAERMNGFKLYLSNTSIIPPEGPEGYLCYNDTQPGPPNITQTISCNHLGQYVIYYQDSKGSLMGNERYNIIELCYVAIHGCQMTFWGSTCEFSCPENCKEHHCFPENGSCVWGCIGKNCLKDICDFDTGVCLKGCKDRRTGPDCNK
;
A
#
# COMPACT_ATOMS: atom_id res chain seq x y z
N MET A 1 37.78 46.18 12.10
CA MET A 1 37.11 44.89 12.38
C MET A 1 35.82 44.89 11.57
N LEU A 2 35.92 44.59 10.27
CA LEU A 2 35.75 43.25 9.66
C LEU A 2 34.24 42.86 9.63
N ILE A 3 33.49 43.13 8.54
CA ILE A 3 33.36 42.37 7.25
C ILE A 3 32.29 41.26 7.39
N LEU A 4 31.26 41.03 6.55
CA LEU A 4 30.77 41.51 5.24
C LEU A 4 29.28 41.11 5.02
N SER A 5 28.59 41.87 4.14
CA SER A 5 27.36 41.57 3.35
C SER A 5 27.61 40.50 2.23
N PRO A 6 26.79 40.29 1.14
CA PRO A 6 25.53 40.91 0.66
C PRO A 6 24.46 39.88 0.19
N PHE A 7 23.22 40.25 -0.12
CA PHE A 7 22.82 40.74 -1.44
C PHE A 7 21.87 41.94 -1.33
N LYS A 8 22.36 43.11 -1.76
CA LYS A 8 21.54 44.26 -2.15
C LYS A 8 21.02 43.99 -3.56
N ILE A 9 19.70 44.08 -3.77
CA ILE A 9 19.15 44.41 -5.08
C ILE A 9 18.87 45.91 -5.07
N PHE A 10 19.59 46.64 -5.92
CA PHE A 10 19.27 48.02 -6.26
C PHE A 10 18.02 48.03 -7.15
N CYS A 11 16.98 48.75 -6.74
CA CYS A 11 16.02 49.30 -7.69
C CYS A 11 16.23 50.82 -7.73
N ARG A 12 16.70 51.36 -8.85
CA ARG A 12 16.67 52.79 -9.16
C ARG A 12 16.12 52.99 -10.57
N SER A 13 15.33 54.06 -10.68
CA SER A 13 14.66 54.64 -11.87
C SER A 13 13.40 53.90 -12.31
N THR A 14 12.21 54.43 -12.00
CA THR A 14 11.49 55.54 -12.68
C THR A 14 11.10 55.17 -14.10
N ASP A 15 9.94 54.53 -14.26
CA ASP A 15 8.91 54.97 -15.20
C ASP A 15 7.60 54.24 -14.91
N ASP A 16 6.56 55.03 -14.64
CA ASP A 16 5.16 54.61 -14.58
C ASP A 16 4.76 54.10 -15.97
N THR A 17 4.51 52.80 -16.13
CA THR A 17 3.54 52.21 -17.10
C THR A 17 3.56 50.68 -17.20
N SER A 18 4.42 49.93 -16.50
CA SER A 18 4.42 48.45 -16.60
C SER A 18 4.19 47.75 -15.26
N MET A 19 3.02 47.97 -14.66
CA MET A 19 2.56 47.25 -13.46
C MET A 19 1.74 46.02 -13.85
N LEU A 20 2.33 45.04 -14.54
CA LEU A 20 1.66 43.74 -14.74
C LEU A 20 2.66 42.63 -15.11
N LEU A 21 3.55 42.22 -14.21
CA LEU A 21 4.23 40.91 -14.32
C LEU A 21 4.86 40.43 -13.00
N VAL A 22 4.13 40.42 -11.88
CA VAL A 22 4.61 39.81 -10.62
C VAL A 22 3.52 38.91 -10.02
N LEU A 23 3.12 37.87 -10.77
CA LEU A 23 2.15 36.88 -10.26
C LEU A 23 2.28 35.50 -10.93
N ILE A 24 3.50 35.07 -11.30
CA ILE A 24 3.72 33.71 -11.82
C ILE A 24 5.02 33.11 -11.27
N ILE A 25 5.19 33.06 -9.95
CA ILE A 25 6.05 32.03 -9.30
C ILE A 25 5.40 31.59 -7.98
N ASN A 26 4.09 31.33 -8.01
CA ASN A 26 3.48 30.32 -7.16
C ASN A 26 3.03 29.21 -8.10
N THR A 27 4.00 28.57 -8.76
CA THR A 27 3.75 27.28 -9.39
C THR A 27 3.37 26.35 -8.26
N THR A 28 2.07 26.13 -8.14
CA THR A 28 1.50 24.96 -7.51
C THR A 28 2.39 23.78 -7.87
N VAL A 29 3.18 23.30 -6.91
CA VAL A 29 3.55 21.89 -6.92
C VAL A 29 2.22 21.19 -6.66
N LEU A 30 1.44 21.01 -7.72
CA LEU A 30 0.43 19.99 -7.76
C LEU A 30 1.25 18.71 -7.65
N LEU A 31 1.51 18.27 -6.42
CA LEU A 31 1.86 16.89 -6.16
C LEU A 31 0.69 16.13 -6.73
N ILE A 32 0.79 15.71 -7.99
CA ILE A 32 -0.03 14.64 -8.49
C ILE A 32 0.43 13.47 -7.65
N VAL A 33 -0.28 13.20 -6.55
CA VAL A 33 -0.17 11.91 -5.88
C VAL A 33 -0.76 10.93 -6.88
N THR A 34 0.06 10.52 -7.85
CA THR A 34 -0.28 9.40 -8.71
C THR A 34 -0.32 8.20 -7.78
N ALA A 35 -1.53 7.69 -7.52
CA ALA A 35 -1.68 6.44 -6.82
C ALA A 35 -0.82 5.38 -7.51
N GLN A 36 -0.12 4.58 -6.71
CA GLN A 36 0.70 3.48 -7.20
C GLN A 36 -0.16 2.49 -7.97
N ARG A 37 0.48 1.70 -8.82
CA ARG A 37 -0.18 0.65 -9.60
C ARG A 37 -0.99 -0.27 -8.69
N ASN A 38 -2.23 -0.54 -9.08
CA ASN A 38 -3.07 -1.55 -8.42
C ASN A 38 -2.61 -2.97 -8.80
N LEU A 39 -1.92 -3.64 -7.89
CA LEU A 39 -1.49 -5.03 -7.98
C LEU A 39 -2.61 -6.03 -7.63
N GLY A 40 -3.78 -5.55 -7.21
CA GLY A 40 -4.98 -6.35 -7.02
C GLY A 40 -5.79 -6.55 -8.29
N GLU A 41 -5.33 -6.14 -9.48
CA GLU A 41 -6.11 -6.25 -10.72
C GLU A 41 -6.47 -7.72 -11.04
N TYR A 42 -7.77 -7.99 -11.18
CA TYR A 42 -8.31 -9.34 -11.43
C TYR A 42 -7.61 -10.04 -12.61
N GLY A 43 -7.13 -11.26 -12.34
CA GLY A 43 -6.55 -12.15 -13.34
C GLY A 43 -5.14 -11.78 -13.83
N LYS A 44 -4.52 -10.72 -13.28
CA LYS A 44 -3.25 -10.20 -13.79
C LYS A 44 -2.05 -10.44 -12.89
N TYR A 45 -2.21 -10.21 -11.59
CA TYR A 45 -1.09 -10.12 -10.65
C TYR A 45 -1.14 -11.18 -9.55
N GLY A 46 -2.29 -11.84 -9.36
CA GLY A 46 -2.46 -12.80 -8.28
C GLY A 46 -3.83 -13.46 -8.29
N VAL A 47 -4.07 -14.24 -7.25
CA VAL A 47 -5.31 -15.01 -7.05
C VAL A 47 -5.87 -14.70 -5.67
N ALA A 48 -7.18 -14.47 -5.60
CA ALA A 48 -7.91 -14.32 -4.36
C ALA A 48 -8.46 -15.67 -3.88
N THR A 49 -8.37 -15.95 -2.59
CA THR A 49 -8.95 -17.13 -1.93
C THR A 49 -9.62 -16.73 -0.61
N GLN A 50 -10.46 -17.62 -0.07
CA GLN A 50 -11.12 -17.43 1.21
C GLN A 50 -11.40 -18.81 1.84
N ASN A 51 -11.65 -18.86 3.14
CA ASN A 51 -11.82 -20.11 3.88
C ASN A 51 -13.13 -20.85 3.59
N SER A 52 -14.19 -20.13 3.23
CA SER A 52 -15.50 -20.69 2.92
C SER A 52 -16.23 -19.82 1.92
N LEU A 53 -17.27 -20.34 1.28
CA LEU A 53 -18.09 -19.62 0.32
C LEU A 53 -19.53 -19.61 0.80
N TYR A 54 -20.15 -18.44 0.86
CA TYR A 54 -21.57 -18.35 1.16
C TYR A 54 -22.39 -18.98 0.02
N ASN A 55 -23.09 -20.06 0.34
CA ASN A 55 -24.01 -20.69 -0.59
C ASN A 55 -25.38 -20.02 -0.45
N ALA A 56 -25.66 -19.05 -1.32
CA ALA A 56 -26.95 -18.38 -1.36
C ALA A 56 -28.10 -19.43 -1.48
N PRO A 57 -29.18 -19.30 -0.68
CA PRO A 57 -30.37 -20.13 -0.82
C PRO A 57 -30.93 -20.07 -2.24
N ASP A 58 -31.61 -21.13 -2.68
CA ASP A 58 -32.28 -21.13 -3.98
C ASP A 58 -33.20 -19.91 -4.14
N GLY A 59 -32.88 -19.04 -5.10
CA GLY A 59 -33.49 -17.72 -5.23
C GLY A 59 -32.79 -16.87 -6.30
N PRO A 60 -33.28 -15.64 -6.55
CA PRO A 60 -32.73 -14.75 -7.58
C PRO A 60 -31.26 -14.38 -7.34
N ASP A 61 -30.79 -14.47 -6.08
CA ASP A 61 -29.40 -14.18 -5.70
C ASP A 61 -28.46 -15.38 -5.90
N LYS A 62 -29.00 -16.59 -6.11
CA LYS A 62 -28.20 -17.80 -6.35
C LYS A 62 -27.68 -17.80 -7.77
N THR A 63 -26.46 -17.33 -7.93
CA THR A 63 -25.69 -17.44 -9.18
C THR A 63 -24.42 -18.22 -8.92
N GLU A 64 -23.87 -18.83 -9.97
CA GLU A 64 -22.58 -19.51 -9.92
C GLU A 64 -21.42 -18.58 -9.50
N ASN A 65 -21.62 -17.26 -9.52
CA ASN A 65 -20.59 -16.26 -9.26
C ASN A 65 -20.76 -15.51 -7.94
N ALA A 66 -21.84 -15.78 -7.19
CA ALA A 66 -22.09 -15.09 -5.92
C ALA A 66 -21.03 -15.41 -4.87
N GLY A 67 -20.56 -14.38 -4.15
CA GLY A 67 -19.67 -14.51 -3.00
C GLY A 67 -18.24 -15.00 -3.28
N LYS A 68 -17.87 -15.23 -4.54
CA LYS A 68 -16.54 -15.74 -4.92
C LYS A 68 -15.42 -14.79 -4.47
N PRO A 69 -14.27 -15.30 -4.00
CA PRO A 69 -13.19 -14.46 -3.47
C PRO A 69 -12.66 -13.45 -4.48
N GLU A 70 -12.61 -13.80 -5.76
CA GLU A 70 -12.14 -12.90 -6.81
C GLU A 70 -13.05 -11.71 -7.09
N ASN A 71 -14.30 -11.73 -6.64
CA ASN A 71 -15.19 -10.59 -6.80
C ASN A 71 -14.66 -9.36 -6.07
N ALA A 72 -13.96 -9.54 -4.94
CA ALA A 72 -13.29 -8.47 -4.21
C ALA A 72 -12.18 -7.78 -5.01
N VAL A 73 -11.71 -8.33 -6.13
CA VAL A 73 -10.63 -7.74 -6.95
C VAL A 73 -11.06 -7.41 -8.38
N LYS A 74 -12.34 -7.65 -8.70
CA LYS A 74 -12.93 -7.23 -9.97
C LYS A 74 -13.28 -5.74 -9.89
N PRO A 75 -12.92 -4.94 -10.91
CA PRO A 75 -13.33 -3.53 -10.94
C PRO A 75 -14.85 -3.39 -10.76
N PRO A 76 -15.32 -2.49 -9.87
CA PRO A 76 -16.74 -2.32 -9.64
C PRO A 76 -17.42 -1.74 -10.88
N ILE A 77 -18.51 -2.38 -11.32
CA ILE A 77 -19.32 -1.92 -12.47
C ILE A 77 -20.27 -0.79 -12.05
N SER A 78 -20.60 -0.71 -10.76
CA SER A 78 -21.40 0.35 -10.16
C SER A 78 -21.04 0.51 -8.68
N ASN A 79 -21.52 1.56 -8.03
CA ASN A 79 -21.47 1.71 -6.57
C ASN A 79 -22.55 0.89 -5.85
N ASN A 80 -23.46 0.24 -6.58
CA ASN A 80 -24.48 -0.63 -6.00
C ASN A 80 -23.95 -2.05 -5.90
N PHE A 81 -23.41 -2.37 -4.73
CA PHE A 81 -22.84 -3.67 -4.45
C PHE A 81 -23.90 -4.70 -4.07
N THR A 82 -23.79 -5.89 -4.67
CA THR A 82 -24.64 -7.05 -4.45
C THR A 82 -23.79 -8.27 -4.11
N LEU A 83 -24.43 -9.37 -3.69
CA LEU A 83 -23.76 -10.66 -3.47
C LEU A 83 -23.03 -11.18 -4.73
N GLN A 84 -23.41 -10.73 -5.92
CA GLN A 84 -22.77 -11.13 -7.19
C GLN A 84 -21.48 -10.34 -7.49
N THR A 85 -21.32 -9.17 -6.86
CA THR A 85 -20.19 -8.26 -7.11
C THR A 85 -19.19 -8.21 -5.95
N CYS A 86 -19.53 -8.79 -4.79
CA CYS A 86 -18.63 -8.88 -3.63
C CYS A 86 -18.18 -10.32 -3.40
N SER A 87 -17.04 -10.49 -2.72
CA SER A 87 -16.75 -11.74 -2.05
C SER A 87 -17.67 -11.90 -0.83
N HIS A 88 -17.89 -13.13 -0.38
CA HIS A 88 -18.69 -13.41 0.80
C HIS A 88 -18.32 -14.79 1.37
N THR A 89 -17.74 -14.82 2.56
CA THR A 89 -17.52 -16.08 3.31
C THR A 89 -18.85 -16.63 3.79
N ASP A 90 -18.91 -17.91 4.14
CA ASP A 90 -20.11 -18.44 4.80
C ASP A 90 -20.36 -17.73 6.15
N LEU A 91 -21.52 -17.99 6.74
CA LEU A 91 -21.92 -17.39 8.01
C LEU A 91 -21.15 -18.01 9.18
N ASN A 92 -20.77 -17.19 10.17
CA ASN A 92 -20.20 -17.62 11.45
C ASN A 92 -18.89 -18.41 11.35
N MET A 93 -17.97 -17.94 10.52
CA MET A 93 -16.67 -18.58 10.35
C MET A 93 -15.70 -18.28 11.49
N GLU A 94 -15.12 -19.29 12.13
CA GLU A 94 -14.16 -19.09 13.22
C GLU A 94 -12.81 -19.76 12.91
N PRO A 95 -11.79 -19.03 12.44
CA PRO A 95 -11.81 -17.62 12.00
C PRO A 95 -12.40 -17.44 10.59
N ALA A 96 -12.68 -16.19 10.20
CA ALA A 96 -12.98 -15.83 8.81
C ALA A 96 -11.75 -15.18 8.16
N TRP A 97 -11.44 -15.53 6.92
CA TRP A 97 -10.38 -14.84 6.18
C TRP A 97 -10.62 -14.79 4.67
N TRP A 98 -10.10 -13.71 4.08
CA TRP A 98 -9.91 -13.54 2.64
C TRP A 98 -8.43 -13.22 2.40
N MET A 99 -7.85 -13.76 1.32
CA MET A 99 -6.43 -13.62 1.02
C MET A 99 -6.21 -13.35 -0.47
N PHE A 100 -5.28 -12.45 -0.78
CA PHE A 100 -4.74 -12.27 -2.13
C PHE A 100 -3.29 -12.73 -2.15
N ALA A 101 -2.97 -13.66 -3.05
CA ALA A 101 -1.62 -14.17 -3.25
C ALA A 101 -1.04 -13.63 -4.57
N PHE A 102 0.06 -12.87 -4.49
CA PHE A 102 0.76 -12.40 -5.69
C PHE A 102 1.43 -13.57 -6.41
N SER A 103 1.19 -13.65 -7.72
CA SER A 103 1.73 -14.70 -8.60
C SER A 103 3.22 -14.53 -8.92
N PHE A 104 3.73 -13.30 -8.83
CA PHE A 104 5.12 -12.95 -9.12
C PHE A 104 6.04 -12.97 -7.88
N GLY A 105 5.52 -13.35 -6.71
CA GLY A 105 6.27 -13.36 -5.45
C GLY A 105 6.01 -12.13 -4.58
N ILE A 106 7.06 -11.54 -4.03
CA ILE A 106 6.94 -10.44 -3.05
C ILE A 106 6.66 -9.11 -3.76
N ALA A 107 5.78 -8.30 -3.18
CA ALA A 107 5.52 -6.91 -3.55
C ALA A 107 5.81 -5.98 -2.37
N TYR A 108 6.28 -4.77 -2.65
CA TYR A 108 6.23 -3.67 -1.70
C TYR A 108 4.89 -2.99 -1.83
N ILE A 109 4.08 -3.03 -0.77
CA ILE A 109 2.76 -2.41 -0.73
C ILE A 109 2.91 -1.03 -0.10
N THR A 110 2.19 -0.05 -0.65
CA THR A 110 2.16 1.33 -0.12
C THR A 110 0.89 1.52 0.69
N ASP A 111 -0.23 1.08 0.13
CA ASP A 111 -1.54 1.16 0.74
C ASP A 111 -2.51 0.16 0.11
N ILE A 112 -3.59 -0.09 0.83
CA ILE A 112 -4.69 -0.95 0.40
C ILE A 112 -5.98 -0.14 0.58
N THR A 113 -6.73 0.02 -0.50
CA THR A 113 -8.03 0.68 -0.47
C THR A 113 -9.14 -0.36 -0.57
N ILE A 114 -10.04 -0.35 0.41
CA ILE A 114 -11.14 -1.29 0.53
C ILE A 114 -12.45 -0.54 0.35
N TYR A 115 -13.36 -1.14 -0.41
CA TYR A 115 -14.74 -0.70 -0.60
C TYR A 115 -15.68 -1.76 -0.03
N TYR A 116 -16.48 -1.34 0.93
CA TYR A 116 -17.49 -2.17 1.57
C TYR A 116 -18.87 -1.90 0.98
N ARG A 117 -19.79 -2.82 1.25
CA ARG A 117 -21.21 -2.61 0.96
C ARG A 117 -21.83 -1.74 2.04
N GLU A 118 -22.43 -0.62 1.64
CA GLU A 118 -22.92 0.41 2.56
C GLU A 118 -23.87 -0.13 3.65
N SER A 119 -24.81 -0.99 3.27
CA SER A 119 -25.81 -1.53 4.20
C SER A 119 -25.29 -2.63 5.15
N TYR A 120 -24.04 -3.09 4.98
CA TYR A 120 -23.49 -4.24 5.70
C TYR A 120 -22.05 -4.02 6.18
N ALA A 121 -21.58 -2.77 6.22
CA ALA A 121 -20.23 -2.45 6.65
C ALA A 121 -19.95 -2.89 8.09
N GLU A 122 -20.99 -2.94 8.95
CA GLU A 122 -20.87 -3.40 10.33
C GLU A 122 -20.38 -4.83 10.46
N ARG A 123 -20.58 -5.68 9.44
CA ARG A 123 -20.02 -7.04 9.44
C ARG A 123 -18.50 -7.04 9.54
N MET A 124 -17.86 -5.96 9.08
CA MET A 124 -16.41 -5.84 8.96
C MET A 124 -15.74 -5.32 10.24
N ASN A 125 -16.48 -5.05 11.31
CA ASN A 125 -15.90 -4.55 12.57
C ASN A 125 -14.80 -5.48 13.12
N GLY A 126 -13.77 -4.88 13.69
CA GLY A 126 -12.71 -5.60 14.41
C GLY A 126 -11.77 -6.40 13.50
N PHE A 127 -11.79 -6.14 12.20
CA PHE A 127 -10.91 -6.82 11.26
C PHE A 127 -9.44 -6.44 11.46
N LYS A 128 -8.57 -7.32 10.97
CA LYS A 128 -7.13 -7.09 10.87
C LYS A 128 -6.69 -7.29 9.43
N LEU A 129 -5.74 -6.47 9.01
CA LEU A 129 -5.12 -6.56 7.69
C LEU A 129 -3.63 -6.85 7.86
N TYR A 130 -3.18 -7.94 7.25
CA TYR A 130 -1.79 -8.39 7.33
C TYR A 130 -1.14 -8.45 5.95
N LEU A 131 0.16 -8.18 5.92
CA LEU A 131 1.06 -8.63 4.87
C LEU A 131 1.92 -9.78 5.38
N SER A 132 2.05 -10.83 4.59
CA SER A 132 2.84 -12.00 4.95
C SER A 132 3.69 -12.49 3.79
N ASN A 133 4.81 -13.14 4.11
CA ASN A 133 5.61 -13.90 3.15
C ASN A 133 5.18 -15.37 3.05
N THR A 134 4.21 -15.79 3.88
CA THR A 134 3.66 -17.15 3.90
C THR A 134 2.15 -17.11 3.78
N SER A 135 1.55 -18.19 3.27
CA SER A 135 0.10 -18.35 3.19
C SER A 135 -0.53 -18.82 4.50
N ILE A 136 0.24 -18.89 5.60
CA ILE A 136 -0.29 -19.35 6.89
C ILE A 136 -1.07 -18.21 7.54
N ILE A 137 -2.30 -18.49 7.94
CA ILE A 137 -3.21 -17.50 8.50
C ILE A 137 -2.86 -17.25 9.98
N PRO A 138 -2.80 -15.99 10.45
CA PRO A 138 -2.61 -15.68 11.87
C PRO A 138 -3.74 -16.29 12.74
N PRO A 139 -3.48 -16.72 13.99
CA PRO A 139 -2.20 -16.65 14.72
C PRO A 139 -1.30 -17.88 14.54
N GLU A 140 -1.68 -18.84 13.69
CA GLU A 140 -1.00 -20.14 13.58
C GLU A 140 0.33 -20.06 12.79
N GLY A 141 0.52 -18.99 12.01
CA GLY A 141 1.71 -18.74 11.20
C GLY A 141 2.75 -17.82 11.85
N PRO A 142 3.94 -17.67 11.25
CA PRO A 142 4.85 -16.59 11.63
C PRO A 142 4.09 -15.25 11.54
N GLU A 143 4.26 -14.38 12.54
CA GLU A 143 3.55 -13.11 12.60
C GLU A 143 3.80 -12.31 11.31
N GLY A 144 2.78 -12.22 10.45
CA GLY A 144 2.78 -11.29 9.33
C GLY A 144 2.87 -9.85 9.84
N TYR A 145 3.28 -8.93 8.99
CA TYR A 145 3.26 -7.52 9.29
C TYR A 145 1.80 -7.04 9.39
N LEU A 146 1.40 -6.59 10.58
CA LEU A 146 0.07 -6.04 10.85
C LEU A 146 -0.03 -4.62 10.29
N CYS A 147 -0.64 -4.48 9.11
CA CYS A 147 -0.91 -3.19 8.48
C CYS A 147 -1.93 -2.38 9.30
N TYR A 148 -2.97 -3.06 9.76
CA TYR A 148 -4.11 -2.40 10.38
C TYR A 148 -4.84 -3.34 11.32
N ASN A 149 -5.28 -2.79 12.43
CA ASN A 149 -6.13 -3.44 13.41
C ASN A 149 -7.29 -2.49 13.69
N ASP A 150 -8.49 -2.88 13.28
CA ASP A 150 -9.68 -2.11 13.56
C ASP A 150 -10.04 -2.23 15.04
N THR A 151 -9.90 -1.12 15.76
CA THR A 151 -10.26 -1.02 17.17
C THR A 151 -11.36 0.00 17.40
N GLN A 152 -11.88 0.63 16.34
CA GLN A 152 -12.86 1.69 16.48
C GLN A 152 -14.24 1.11 16.74
N PRO A 153 -15.06 1.77 17.59
CA PRO A 153 -16.44 1.35 17.77
C PRO A 153 -17.28 1.70 16.54
N GLY A 154 -17.99 0.71 15.99
CA GLY A 154 -18.90 0.88 14.86
C GLY A 154 -18.31 0.45 13.51
N PRO A 155 -19.10 0.53 12.42
CA PRO A 155 -18.69 0.13 11.08
C PRO A 155 -17.48 0.93 10.58
N PRO A 156 -16.56 0.31 9.81
CA PRO A 156 -15.54 1.05 9.08
C PRO A 156 -16.19 1.98 8.04
N ASN A 157 -15.43 2.99 7.61
CA ASN A 157 -15.85 3.85 6.49
C ASN A 157 -16.06 3.01 5.23
N ILE A 158 -17.13 3.30 4.48
CA ILE A 158 -17.51 2.56 3.26
C ILE A 158 -16.34 2.47 2.26
N THR A 159 -15.54 3.52 2.18
CA THR A 159 -14.24 3.50 1.52
C THR A 159 -13.17 3.79 2.55
N GLN A 160 -12.20 2.88 2.66
CA GLN A 160 -11.11 2.98 3.61
C GLN A 160 -9.78 2.71 2.93
N THR A 161 -8.88 3.68 2.94
CA THR A 161 -7.50 3.52 2.49
C THR A 161 -6.60 3.32 3.70
N ILE A 162 -5.87 2.22 3.72
CA ILE A 162 -4.98 1.79 4.80
C ILE A 162 -3.56 1.82 4.26
N SER A 163 -2.72 2.71 4.78
CA SER A 163 -1.29 2.69 4.47
C SER A 163 -0.65 1.42 5.03
N CYS A 164 0.13 0.71 4.21
CA CYS A 164 0.85 -0.47 4.63
C CYS A 164 2.21 -0.56 3.92
N ASN A 165 3.15 0.27 4.36
CA ASN A 165 4.51 0.42 3.80
C ASN A 165 5.42 -0.77 4.15
N HIS A 166 5.13 -1.93 3.58
CA HIS A 166 5.85 -3.16 3.88
C HIS A 166 5.87 -4.14 2.70
N LEU A 167 6.84 -5.05 2.73
CA LEU A 167 6.96 -6.16 1.78
C LEU A 167 6.07 -7.33 2.19
N GLY A 168 5.43 -7.96 1.22
CA GLY A 168 4.66 -9.19 1.42
C GLY A 168 4.31 -9.88 0.11
N GLN A 169 4.11 -11.20 0.17
CA GLN A 169 3.54 -11.99 -0.94
C GLN A 169 2.02 -12.17 -0.82
N TYR A 170 1.49 -12.08 0.40
CA TYR A 170 0.09 -12.31 0.71
C TYR A 170 -0.50 -11.10 1.42
N VAL A 171 -1.63 -10.60 0.92
CA VAL A 171 -2.51 -9.68 1.65
C VAL A 171 -3.59 -10.52 2.31
N ILE A 172 -3.74 -10.42 3.62
CA ILE A 172 -4.69 -11.24 4.39
C ILE A 172 -5.63 -10.30 5.15
N TYR A 173 -6.91 -10.35 4.79
CA TYR A 173 -7.99 -9.76 5.56
C TYR A 173 -8.55 -10.83 6.51
N TYR A 174 -8.55 -10.53 7.80
CA TYR A 174 -8.80 -11.52 8.84
C TYR A 174 -9.76 -10.99 9.91
N GLN A 175 -10.69 -11.82 10.35
CA GLN A 175 -11.50 -11.60 11.55
C GLN A 175 -11.34 -12.79 12.50
N ASP A 176 -11.11 -12.49 13.79
CA ASP A 176 -10.97 -13.52 14.82
C ASP A 176 -12.32 -14.08 15.28
N SER A 177 -12.29 -15.13 16.11
CA SER A 177 -13.49 -15.81 16.62
C SER A 177 -14.43 -14.92 17.44
N LYS A 178 -14.05 -13.66 17.76
CA LYS A 178 -14.92 -12.73 18.49
C LYS A 178 -15.82 -11.90 17.57
N GLY A 179 -15.55 -11.86 16.27
CA GLY A 179 -16.42 -11.29 15.23
C GLY A 179 -17.10 -9.95 15.46
N SER A 180 -18.04 -9.64 14.57
CA SER A 180 -18.87 -8.45 14.70
C SER A 180 -20.11 -8.75 15.53
N LEU A 181 -20.43 -7.82 16.44
CA LEU A 181 -21.63 -7.87 17.26
C LEU A 181 -22.81 -7.32 16.47
N MET A 182 -23.75 -8.18 16.10
CA MET A 182 -25.05 -7.77 15.56
C MET A 182 -26.15 -8.21 16.52
N GLY A 183 -26.69 -7.25 17.29
CA GLY A 183 -27.62 -7.56 18.38
C GLY A 183 -26.90 -8.24 19.56
N ASN A 184 -27.37 -9.44 19.94
CA ASN A 184 -26.80 -10.23 21.05
C ASN A 184 -25.92 -11.40 20.57
N GLU A 185 -25.73 -11.54 19.26
CA GLU A 185 -25.00 -12.65 18.64
C GLU A 185 -23.79 -12.12 17.88
N ARG A 186 -22.74 -12.96 17.83
CA ARG A 186 -21.51 -12.65 17.12
C ARG A 186 -21.49 -13.37 15.79
N TYR A 187 -21.30 -12.61 14.74
CA TYR A 187 -21.20 -13.12 13.38
C TYR A 187 -19.82 -12.81 12.81
N ASN A 188 -19.20 -13.84 12.24
CA ASN A 188 -17.97 -13.73 11.48
C ASN A 188 -18.27 -13.95 10.01
N ILE A 189 -18.29 -12.84 9.28
CA ILE A 189 -18.64 -12.81 7.86
C ILE A 189 -17.71 -11.78 7.23
N ILE A 190 -16.98 -12.17 6.20
CA ILE A 190 -16.20 -11.25 5.37
C ILE A 190 -16.93 -11.08 4.04
N GLU A 191 -17.28 -9.85 3.71
CA GLU A 191 -17.94 -9.43 2.47
C GLU A 191 -17.18 -8.22 1.92
N LEU A 192 -16.24 -8.47 1.00
CA LEU A 192 -15.39 -7.43 0.42
C LEU A 192 -15.85 -7.16 -1.02
N CYS A 193 -16.18 -5.92 -1.31
CA CYS A 193 -16.75 -5.58 -2.61
C CYS A 193 -15.72 -5.07 -3.60
N TYR A 194 -14.69 -4.39 -3.13
CA TYR A 194 -13.50 -4.13 -3.93
C TYR A 194 -12.29 -3.87 -3.05
N VAL A 195 -11.13 -4.41 -3.43
CA VAL A 195 -9.84 -4.28 -2.74
C VAL A 195 -8.82 -3.90 -3.79
N ALA A 196 -8.40 -2.65 -3.77
CA ALA A 196 -7.29 -2.16 -4.56
C ALA A 196 -6.02 -2.23 -3.72
N ILE A 197 -5.01 -2.94 -4.20
CA ILE A 197 -3.75 -3.17 -3.50
C ILE A 197 -2.67 -2.41 -4.24
N HIS A 198 -2.20 -1.29 -3.70
CA HIS A 198 -1.28 -0.40 -4.40
C HIS A 198 0.16 -0.67 -3.99
N GLY A 199 1.06 -0.68 -4.96
CA GLY A 199 2.47 -0.93 -4.73
C GLY A 199 3.22 -1.33 -6.00
N CYS A 200 4.38 -1.94 -5.83
CA CYS A 200 5.15 -2.53 -6.92
C CYS A 200 5.68 -3.92 -6.56
N GLN A 201 5.87 -4.76 -7.57
CA GLN A 201 6.67 -5.98 -7.43
C GLN A 201 8.05 -5.61 -6.87
N MET A 202 8.60 -6.47 -6.02
CA MET A 202 9.96 -6.35 -5.50
C MET A 202 10.93 -6.07 -6.66
N THR A 203 11.88 -5.15 -6.46
CA THR A 203 12.84 -4.64 -7.47
C THR A 203 12.33 -3.62 -8.50
N PHE A 204 11.07 -3.17 -8.42
CA PHE A 204 10.53 -2.13 -9.30
C PHE A 204 9.94 -0.94 -8.52
N TRP A 205 9.94 0.23 -9.17
CA TRP A 205 9.37 1.47 -8.64
C TRP A 205 8.79 2.37 -9.75
N GLY A 206 8.23 3.50 -9.33
CA GLY A 206 7.48 4.44 -10.14
C GLY A 206 5.99 4.16 -10.05
N SER A 207 5.16 5.15 -10.41
CA SER A 207 3.69 5.02 -10.38
C SER A 207 3.18 3.86 -11.24
N THR A 208 3.92 3.48 -12.28
CA THR A 208 3.64 2.35 -13.17
C THR A 208 4.52 1.12 -12.92
N CYS A 209 5.41 1.12 -11.92
CA CYS A 209 6.34 0.01 -11.65
C CYS A 209 7.20 -0.41 -12.86
N GLU A 210 7.57 0.55 -13.71
CA GLU A 210 8.34 0.29 -14.94
C GLU A 210 9.84 0.49 -14.77
N PHE A 211 10.26 1.16 -13.70
CA PHE A 211 11.68 1.40 -13.42
C PHE A 211 12.21 0.33 -12.48
N SER A 212 13.33 -0.28 -12.83
CA SER A 212 14.06 -1.15 -11.90
C SER A 212 14.66 -0.32 -10.76
N CYS A 213 14.67 -0.89 -9.56
CA CYS A 213 15.33 -0.30 -8.41
C CYS A 213 16.83 -0.08 -8.71
N PRO A 214 17.44 0.98 -8.16
CA PRO A 214 18.87 1.21 -8.32
C PRO A 214 19.71 0.01 -7.91
N GLU A 215 20.72 -0.34 -8.70
CA GLU A 215 21.63 -1.48 -8.49
C GLU A 215 22.39 -1.39 -7.16
N ASN A 216 22.57 -0.18 -6.67
CA ASN A 216 23.21 0.10 -5.40
C ASN A 216 22.22 0.09 -4.23
N CYS A 217 20.95 -0.27 -4.39
CA CYS A 217 20.09 -0.58 -3.25
C CYS A 217 20.39 -1.98 -2.72
N LYS A 218 20.45 -2.15 -1.39
CA LYS A 218 20.65 -3.48 -0.80
C LYS A 218 19.52 -4.41 -1.27
N GLU A 219 19.92 -5.56 -1.81
CA GLU A 219 19.01 -6.55 -2.40
C GLU A 219 18.12 -5.99 -3.52
N HIS A 220 18.50 -4.86 -4.12
CA HIS A 220 17.70 -4.15 -5.13
C HIS A 220 16.32 -3.72 -4.61
N HIS A 221 16.19 -3.42 -3.32
CA HIS A 221 14.92 -2.99 -2.75
C HIS A 221 14.82 -1.48 -2.59
N CYS A 222 13.77 -0.93 -3.19
CA CYS A 222 13.48 0.48 -3.17
C CYS A 222 12.00 0.77 -2.92
N PHE A 223 11.71 1.99 -2.45
CA PHE A 223 10.35 2.48 -2.25
C PHE A 223 9.67 2.72 -3.60
N PRO A 224 8.43 2.22 -3.81
CA PRO A 224 7.70 2.41 -5.07
C PRO A 224 7.51 3.87 -5.49
N GLU A 225 7.41 4.80 -4.52
CA GLU A 225 7.15 6.22 -4.75
C GLU A 225 8.28 6.91 -5.52
N ASN A 226 9.54 6.60 -5.18
CA ASN A 226 10.68 7.44 -5.54
C ASN A 226 11.98 6.68 -5.81
N GLY A 227 11.98 5.34 -5.73
CA GLY A 227 13.18 4.54 -5.99
C GLY A 227 14.26 4.62 -4.92
N SER A 228 14.01 5.29 -3.79
CA SER A 228 14.96 5.35 -2.67
C SER A 228 15.09 3.99 -2.00
N CYS A 229 16.30 3.61 -1.56
CA CYS A 229 16.54 2.26 -1.03
C CYS A 229 15.88 2.03 0.34
N VAL A 230 15.07 0.97 0.48
CA VAL A 230 14.33 0.66 1.72
C VAL A 230 15.28 0.27 2.86
N TRP A 231 16.33 -0.48 2.53
CA TRP A 231 17.31 -0.99 3.51
C TRP A 231 18.67 -0.29 3.42
N GLY A 232 18.70 0.87 2.78
CA GLY A 232 19.91 1.60 2.44
C GLY A 232 20.62 1.02 1.22
N CYS A 233 21.78 1.60 0.92
CA CYS A 233 22.54 1.32 -0.29
C CYS A 233 23.78 0.43 -0.02
N ILE A 234 24.31 -0.16 -1.09
CA ILE A 234 25.51 -0.99 -1.15
C ILE A 234 26.73 -0.05 -1.17
N GLY A 235 27.00 0.58 -0.04
CA GLY A 235 28.21 1.33 0.23
C GLY A 235 29.06 0.58 1.24
N LYS A 236 29.96 -0.30 0.77
CA LYS A 236 30.86 -1.01 1.68
C LYS A 236 31.69 0.01 2.43
N ASN A 237 31.82 -0.21 3.74
CA ASN A 237 32.56 0.69 4.61
C ASN A 237 32.03 2.13 4.64
N CYS A 238 30.76 2.44 4.32
CA CYS A 238 30.24 3.78 4.63
C CYS A 238 30.07 3.96 6.13
N LEU A 239 30.40 5.14 6.66
CA LEU A 239 30.07 5.50 8.03
C LEU A 239 28.56 5.50 8.23
N LYS A 240 28.09 4.70 9.20
CA LYS A 240 26.67 4.49 9.52
C LYS A 240 25.81 3.99 8.33
N ASP A 241 26.45 3.38 7.32
CA ASP A 241 25.80 2.89 6.11
C ASP A 241 25.05 3.99 5.33
N ILE A 242 25.49 5.25 5.48
CA ILE A 242 24.93 6.39 4.76
C ILE A 242 25.69 6.56 3.44
N CYS A 243 25.00 6.27 2.35
CA CYS A 243 25.45 6.51 0.99
C CYS A 243 24.38 7.23 0.19
N ASP A 244 24.81 7.82 -0.92
CA ASP A 244 23.97 8.32 -1.97
C ASP A 244 23.26 7.15 -2.65
N PHE A 245 21.94 7.28 -2.84
CA PHE A 245 21.10 6.19 -3.31
C PHE A 245 21.14 6.00 -4.84
N ASP A 246 21.69 6.95 -5.61
CA ASP A 246 21.87 6.80 -7.06
C ASP A 246 23.27 6.24 -7.39
N THR A 247 24.28 6.73 -6.67
CA THR A 247 25.69 6.48 -6.98
C THR A 247 26.36 5.49 -6.03
N GLY A 248 25.75 5.19 -4.88
CA GLY A 248 26.34 4.36 -3.82
C GLY A 248 27.53 5.02 -3.11
N VAL A 249 27.78 6.32 -3.33
CA VAL A 249 28.89 7.06 -2.75
C VAL A 249 28.64 7.37 -1.28
N CYS A 250 29.60 7.12 -0.39
CA CYS A 250 29.44 7.39 1.04
C CYS A 250 29.35 8.90 1.33
N LEU A 251 28.19 9.37 1.80
CA LEU A 251 27.94 10.79 2.06
C LEU A 251 28.57 11.31 3.35
N LYS A 252 28.80 10.41 4.33
CA LYS A 252 29.41 10.76 5.63
C LYS A 252 30.84 10.25 5.79
N GLY A 253 31.48 9.84 4.70
CA GLY A 253 32.84 9.30 4.67
C GLY A 253 32.89 7.78 4.86
N CYS A 254 34.12 7.23 4.81
CA CYS A 254 34.35 5.79 4.95
C CYS A 254 34.72 5.40 6.40
N LYS A 255 34.40 4.15 6.76
CA LYS A 255 34.98 3.35 7.84
C LYS A 255 36.42 2.93 7.42
N ASP A 256 37.26 2.58 8.39
CA ASP A 256 38.55 1.91 8.21
C ASP A 256 39.69 2.62 7.45
N ARG A 257 40.00 3.89 7.77
CA ARG A 257 41.08 4.69 7.13
C ARG A 257 40.99 4.80 5.60
N ARG A 258 39.88 4.40 5.00
CA ARG A 258 39.59 4.57 3.57
C ARG A 258 39.06 5.97 3.31
N THR A 259 39.24 6.47 2.10
CA THR A 259 38.74 7.79 1.69
C THR A 259 38.23 7.78 0.25
N GLY A 260 37.28 8.65 -0.06
CA GLY A 260 36.79 8.86 -1.42
C GLY A 260 36.16 7.60 -2.06
N PRO A 261 36.35 7.35 -3.37
CA PRO A 261 35.74 6.22 -4.08
C PRO A 261 36.24 4.85 -3.61
N ASP A 262 37.32 4.79 -2.81
CA ASP A 262 37.87 3.54 -2.27
C ASP A 262 37.10 3.04 -1.03
N CYS A 263 36.06 3.74 -0.57
CA CYS A 263 35.17 3.18 0.46
C CYS A 263 34.70 1.77 0.05
N ASN A 264 34.36 1.60 -1.24
CA ASN A 264 33.70 0.41 -1.78
C ASN A 264 34.64 -0.72 -2.26
N LYS A 265 35.98 -0.52 -2.28
CA LYS A 265 36.96 -1.49 -2.84
C LYS A 265 37.47 -2.52 -1.84
#